data_AF-A0A9P7CCI4-F1
#
_entry.id   AF-A0A9P7CCI4-F1
#
_cell.length_a   1.000
_cell.length_b   1.000
_cell.length_c   1.000
_cell.angle_alpha   90.00
_cell.angle_beta   90.00
_cell.angle_gamma   90.00
#
_symmetry.space_group_name_H-M   'P 1'
#
loop_
_entity.id
_entity.type
_entity.pdbx_description
1 polymer ?
#
loop_
_entity_poly.entity_id
_entity_poly.type
_entity_poly.pdbx_seq_one_letter_code
_entity_poly.pdbx_strand_id
1 'polypeptide(L)'
;MPRHSKNNTASSVFTYHEAHKLDYGTKRQRLGRDSFRNYNACFLCLQTARDPVCCAEGHIACRECMYENILQQREAIKLEQQQTEQKLQELNNKKEMEEEEARRALLNEFDKTQNSMLGNRHRTNSKNEQDVDKPNSDKPEHDSINSNNSSGKKRKFEFTEEDIRSVAEKDMERTSLQLKVEKEEAAKPKIASFWVPSLTPAADNSLLKPVKTQVLCHAIEKAHSLSMKSLIDVKFQNEGNDKGKNKVKSKDIVDMTPEGTGFASSSTKAVAEKYTLAFQ
;
A
#
# COMPACT_ATOMS: atom_id res chain seq x y z
N MET A 1 30.49 21.13 -55.00
CA MET A 1 29.26 20.54 -54.43
C MET A 1 29.55 20.18 -52.97
N PRO A 2 28.77 20.66 -51.99
CA PRO A 2 28.94 20.21 -50.61
C PRO A 2 28.66 18.71 -50.56
N ARG A 3 29.52 17.94 -49.88
CA ARG A 3 29.33 16.48 -49.72
C ARG A 3 28.03 16.21 -48.98
N HIS A 4 27.10 15.48 -49.60
CA HIS A 4 25.81 15.07 -49.03
C HIS A 4 25.94 14.38 -47.66
N SER A 5 27.08 13.78 -47.37
CA SER A 5 27.39 13.14 -46.08
C SER A 5 27.52 14.11 -44.89
N LYS A 6 27.41 15.43 -45.11
CA LYS A 6 27.47 16.47 -44.07
C LYS A 6 26.12 17.16 -43.83
N ASN A 7 25.03 16.63 -44.38
CA ASN A 7 23.69 17.16 -44.14
C ASN A 7 23.15 16.68 -42.78
N ASN A 8 22.37 17.53 -42.11
CA ASN A 8 21.91 17.31 -40.73
C ASN A 8 21.02 16.07 -40.50
N THR A 9 20.67 15.33 -41.56
CA THR A 9 19.83 14.12 -41.53
C THR A 9 20.56 12.89 -42.07
N ALA A 10 21.86 13.02 -42.41
CA ALA A 10 22.63 11.95 -43.01
C ALA A 10 23.26 11.00 -41.97
N SER A 11 23.39 11.42 -40.72
CA SER A 11 23.84 10.56 -39.60
C SER A 11 22.65 9.96 -38.86
N SER A 12 22.77 8.69 -38.46
CA SER A 12 21.78 8.01 -37.60
C SER A 12 21.81 8.51 -36.14
N VAL A 13 22.81 9.32 -35.78
CA VAL A 13 22.97 9.95 -34.46
C VAL A 13 23.00 11.45 -34.66
N PHE A 14 22.21 12.18 -33.88
CA PHE A 14 22.25 13.64 -33.86
C PHE A 14 23.60 14.12 -33.33
N THR A 15 24.19 15.09 -34.04
CA THR A 15 25.34 15.82 -33.51
C THR A 15 24.93 16.67 -32.31
N TYR A 16 25.90 17.06 -31.47
CA TYR A 16 25.64 17.90 -30.30
C TYR A 16 24.86 19.19 -30.65
N HIS A 17 25.20 19.83 -31.77
CA HIS A 17 24.54 21.06 -32.23
C HIS A 17 23.10 20.81 -32.71
N GLU A 18 22.85 19.66 -33.36
CA GLU A 18 21.49 19.27 -33.76
C GLU A 18 20.63 18.94 -32.54
N ALA A 19 21.15 18.13 -31.62
CA ALA A 19 20.47 17.75 -30.38
C ALA A 19 20.11 18.98 -29.52
N HIS A 20 20.99 19.99 -29.47
CA HIS A 20 20.70 21.24 -28.75
C HIS A 20 19.60 22.07 -29.42
N LYS A 21 19.48 22.02 -30.76
CA LYS A 21 18.51 22.78 -31.54
C LYS A 21 17.11 22.15 -31.56
N LEU A 22 17.00 20.84 -31.38
CA LEU A 22 15.71 20.15 -31.26
C LEU A 22 15.02 20.54 -29.98
N ASP A 23 13.70 20.73 -29.96
CA ASP A 23 12.93 21.09 -28.74
C ASP A 23 12.53 19.91 -27.85
N TYR A 24 12.82 18.70 -28.30
CA TYR A 24 12.57 17.44 -27.60
C TYR A 24 13.89 16.74 -27.23
N GLY A 25 13.82 15.79 -26.30
CA GLY A 25 14.99 15.06 -25.78
C GLY A 25 15.59 15.68 -24.52
N THR A 26 16.65 15.04 -24.01
CA THR A 26 17.34 15.43 -22.79
C THR A 26 18.24 16.65 -23.02
N LYS A 27 17.76 17.83 -22.61
CA LYS A 27 18.56 19.07 -22.61
C LYS A 27 19.18 19.33 -21.25
N ARG A 28 20.47 19.63 -21.24
CA ARG A 28 21.22 20.14 -20.08
C ARG A 28 21.53 21.62 -20.29
N GLN A 29 20.96 22.48 -19.46
CA GLN A 29 21.21 23.93 -19.50
C GLN A 29 21.59 24.45 -18.11
N ARG A 30 22.49 25.45 -18.07
CA ARG A 30 22.78 26.20 -16.85
C ARG A 30 21.62 27.13 -16.56
N LEU A 31 21.01 26.98 -15.40
CA LEU A 31 19.95 27.87 -14.93
C LEU A 31 20.55 29.19 -14.41
N GLY A 32 19.95 30.31 -14.82
CA GLY A 32 20.30 31.65 -14.33
C GLY A 32 19.53 32.02 -13.05
N ARG A 33 19.81 33.21 -12.50
CA ARG A 33 19.14 33.73 -11.28
C ARG A 33 17.62 33.70 -11.37
N ASP A 34 17.08 34.01 -12.55
CA ASP A 34 15.64 34.09 -12.82
C ASP A 34 14.93 32.74 -12.73
N SER A 35 15.68 31.63 -12.80
CA SER A 35 15.13 30.29 -12.63
C SER A 35 14.94 29.90 -11.16
N PHE A 36 15.47 30.70 -10.23
CA PHE A 36 15.35 30.47 -8.80
C PHE A 36 14.32 31.40 -8.19
N ARG A 37 13.55 30.88 -7.22
CA ARG A 37 12.60 31.66 -6.44
C ARG A 37 13.32 32.80 -5.69
N ASN A 38 12.67 33.96 -5.59
CA ASN A 38 13.18 35.07 -4.76
C ASN A 38 13.12 34.71 -3.27
N TYR A 39 14.02 35.27 -2.46
CA TYR A 39 14.07 34.98 -1.02
C TYR A 39 12.80 35.41 -0.27
N ASN A 40 12.14 36.45 -0.76
CA ASN A 40 10.91 37.01 -0.20
C ASN A 40 9.63 36.47 -0.88
N ALA A 41 9.74 35.45 -1.74
CA ALA A 41 8.59 34.89 -2.43
C ALA A 41 7.98 33.73 -1.65
N CYS A 42 6.65 33.70 -1.56
CA CYS A 42 5.87 32.62 -0.98
C CYS A 42 6.06 31.32 -1.78
N PHE A 43 6.32 30.20 -1.10
CA PHE A 43 6.47 28.92 -1.81
C PHE A 43 5.15 28.33 -2.35
N LEU A 44 3.99 28.82 -1.87
CA LEU A 44 2.67 28.35 -2.31
C LEU A 44 2.16 29.12 -3.53
N CYS A 45 2.19 30.46 -3.49
CA CYS A 45 1.68 31.30 -4.58
C CYS A 45 2.77 31.86 -5.52
N LEU A 46 4.05 31.66 -5.20
CA LEU A 46 5.23 32.13 -5.96
C LEU A 46 5.34 33.66 -6.13
N GLN A 47 4.41 34.44 -5.57
CA GLN A 47 4.49 35.89 -5.50
C GLN A 47 5.28 36.35 -4.27
N THR A 48 5.62 37.63 -4.22
CA THR A 48 6.18 38.26 -3.00
C THR A 48 5.24 38.02 -1.82
N ALA A 49 5.78 37.50 -0.72
CA ALA A 49 4.99 37.08 0.43
C ALA A 49 4.34 38.28 1.13
N ARG A 50 3.01 38.21 1.29
CA ARG A 50 2.22 39.14 2.10
C ARG A 50 2.12 38.60 3.51
N ASP A 51 2.46 39.42 4.52
CA ASP A 51 2.58 39.00 5.92
C ASP A 51 3.32 37.67 6.06
N PRO A 52 4.63 37.65 5.74
CA PRO A 52 5.37 36.42 5.59
C PRO A 52 5.43 35.65 6.91
N VAL A 53 5.04 34.38 6.84
CA VAL A 53 5.16 33.41 7.92
C VAL A 53 6.09 32.29 7.49
N CYS A 54 6.77 31.69 8.45
CA CYS A 54 7.77 30.68 8.24
C CYS A 54 7.45 29.39 8.99
N CYS A 55 7.70 28.24 8.35
CA CYS A 55 7.75 26.94 9.03
C CYS A 55 9.00 26.81 9.90
N ALA A 56 9.03 25.81 10.80
CA ALA A 56 10.21 25.52 11.62
C ALA A 56 11.50 25.24 10.80
N GLU A 57 11.35 24.74 9.57
CA GLU A 57 12.47 24.47 8.65
C GLU A 57 12.92 25.67 7.81
N GLY A 58 12.30 26.85 7.93
CA GLY A 58 12.74 28.04 7.19
C GLY A 58 11.96 28.36 5.91
N HIS A 59 10.84 27.68 5.64
CA HIS A 59 10.04 27.91 4.43
C HIS A 59 9.07 29.09 4.58
N ILE A 60 9.25 30.11 3.74
CA ILE A 60 8.45 31.34 3.76
C ILE A 60 7.19 31.23 2.88
N ALA A 61 6.03 31.54 3.45
CA ALA A 61 4.77 31.69 2.73
C ALA A 61 4.00 32.93 3.17
N CYS A 62 2.98 33.30 2.41
CA CYS A 62 1.96 34.23 2.91
C CYS A 62 1.19 33.59 4.07
N ARG A 63 0.81 34.38 5.07
CA ARG A 63 -0.03 33.94 6.17
C ARG A 63 -1.30 33.22 5.70
N GLU A 64 -2.01 33.84 4.75
CA GLU A 64 -3.25 33.33 4.16
C GLU A 64 -3.04 31.97 3.50
N CYS A 65 -2.11 31.88 2.53
CA CYS A 65 -1.82 30.64 1.81
C CYS A 65 -1.42 29.50 2.75
N MET A 66 -0.64 29.80 3.79
CA MET A 66 -0.23 28.79 4.76
C MET A 66 -1.43 28.25 5.55
N TYR A 67 -2.32 29.12 6.02
CA TYR A 67 -3.52 28.68 6.74
C TYR A 67 -4.49 27.90 5.84
N GLU A 68 -4.72 28.36 4.61
CA GLU A 68 -5.55 27.63 3.64
C GLU A 68 -5.02 26.22 3.39
N ASN A 69 -3.70 26.10 3.19
CA ASN A 69 -3.06 24.80 2.99
C ASN A 69 -3.23 23.88 4.21
N ILE A 70 -3.04 24.41 5.43
CA ILE A 70 -3.23 23.65 6.66
C ILE A 70 -4.69 23.19 6.79
N LEU A 71 -5.67 24.06 6.51
CA LEU A 71 -7.10 23.74 6.61
C LEU A 71 -7.49 22.66 5.59
N GLN A 72 -7.09 22.82 4.33
CA GLN A 72 -7.32 21.84 3.28
C GLN A 72 -6.74 20.46 3.63
N GLN A 73 -5.52 20.42 4.18
CA GLN A 73 -4.92 19.17 4.63
C GLN A 73 -5.69 18.54 5.79
N ARG A 74 -6.17 19.32 6.77
CA ARG A 74 -6.97 18.80 7.88
C ARG A 74 -8.31 18.25 7.41
N GLU A 75 -8.96 18.90 6.45
CA GLU A 75 -10.19 18.41 5.84
C GLU A 75 -9.96 17.12 5.05
N ALA A 76 -8.91 17.07 4.24
CA ALA A 76 -8.53 15.88 3.49
C ALA A 76 -8.24 14.69 4.42
N ILE A 77 -7.45 14.90 5.48
CA ILE A 77 -7.15 13.88 6.49
C ILE A 77 -8.43 13.39 7.17
N LYS A 78 -9.37 14.28 7.50
CA LYS A 78 -10.65 13.90 8.11
C LYS A 78 -11.49 13.04 7.17
N LEU A 79 -11.56 13.40 5.88
CA LEU A 79 -12.27 12.62 4.88
C LEU A 79 -11.63 11.25 4.68
N GLU A 80 -10.30 11.19 4.61
CA GLU A 80 -9.55 9.94 4.48
C GLU A 80 -9.77 9.04 5.71
N GLN A 81 -9.72 9.60 6.92
CA GLN A 81 -10.04 8.88 8.17
C GLN A 81 -11.43 8.26 8.14
N GLN A 82 -12.46 9.04 7.77
CA GLN A 82 -13.84 8.54 7.65
C GLN A 82 -13.95 7.41 6.63
N GLN A 83 -13.31 7.55 5.47
CA GLN A 83 -13.30 6.49 4.45
C GLN A 83 -12.60 5.23 4.94
N THR A 84 -11.49 5.37 5.69
CA THR A 84 -10.80 4.20 6.25
C THR A 84 -11.61 3.53 7.36
N GLU A 85 -12.33 4.30 8.17
CA GLU A 85 -13.22 3.77 9.20
C GLU A 85 -14.39 3.01 8.57
N GLN A 86 -15.04 3.58 7.55
CA GLN A 86 -16.10 2.91 6.80
C GLN A 86 -15.62 1.59 6.17
N LYS A 87 -14.46 1.61 5.50
CA LYS A 87 -13.88 0.39 4.93
C LYS A 87 -13.56 -0.65 6.01
N LEU A 88 -13.07 -0.22 7.17
CA LEU A 88 -12.79 -1.13 8.29
C LEU A 88 -14.08 -1.73 8.86
N GLN A 89 -15.15 -0.95 8.99
CA GLN A 89 -16.48 -1.44 9.39
C GLN A 89 -17.02 -2.45 8.38
N GLU A 90 -16.94 -2.17 7.07
CA GLU A 90 -17.36 -3.13 6.03
C GLU A 90 -16.57 -4.44 6.07
N LEU A 91 -15.25 -4.38 6.32
CA LEU A 91 -14.43 -5.57 6.47
C LEU A 91 -14.80 -6.37 7.72
N ASN A 92 -15.09 -5.72 8.84
CA ASN A 92 -15.53 -6.40 10.06
C ASN A 92 -16.91 -7.05 9.87
N ASN A 93 -17.87 -6.34 9.28
CA ASN A 93 -19.19 -6.90 8.97
C ASN A 93 -19.07 -8.10 8.02
N LYS A 94 -18.20 -8.04 7.01
CA LYS A 94 -17.93 -9.19 6.12
C LYS A 94 -17.36 -10.38 6.87
N LYS A 95 -16.42 -10.17 7.79
CA LYS A 95 -15.85 -11.24 8.63
C LYS A 95 -16.90 -11.87 9.54
N GLU A 96 -17.74 -11.06 10.20
CA GLU A 96 -18.84 -11.57 11.04
C GLU A 96 -19.81 -12.42 10.23
N MET A 97 -20.20 -11.95 9.04
CA MET A 97 -21.04 -12.72 8.12
C MET A 97 -20.38 -14.04 7.68
N GLU A 98 -19.07 -14.03 7.39
CA GLU A 98 -18.31 -15.23 7.04
C GLU A 98 -18.24 -16.24 8.19
N GLU A 99 -18.08 -15.78 9.44
CA GLU A 99 -18.08 -16.62 10.64
C GLU A 99 -19.46 -17.22 10.91
N GLU A 100 -20.54 -16.45 10.72
CA GLU A 100 -21.90 -16.95 10.81
C GLU A 100 -22.19 -18.00 9.73
N GLU A 101 -21.76 -17.76 8.49
CA GLU A 101 -21.88 -18.72 7.39
C GLU A 101 -21.11 -20.01 7.67
N ALA A 102 -19.89 -19.92 8.20
CA ALA A 102 -19.11 -21.08 8.62
C ALA A 102 -19.81 -21.88 9.74
N ARG A 103 -20.35 -21.18 10.74
CA ARG A 103 -21.14 -21.81 11.82
C ARG A 103 -22.38 -22.51 11.28
N ARG A 104 -23.11 -21.90 10.35
CA ARG A 104 -24.30 -22.51 9.72
C ARG A 104 -23.92 -23.70 8.85
N ALA A 105 -22.81 -23.64 8.11
CA ALA A 105 -22.32 -24.74 7.29
C ALA A 105 -21.95 -25.97 8.13
N LEU A 106 -21.29 -25.76 9.27
CA LEU A 106 -20.99 -26.82 10.25
C LEU A 106 -22.24 -27.51 10.78
N LEU A 107 -23.25 -26.74 11.18
CA LEU A 107 -24.52 -27.31 11.65
C LEU A 107 -25.21 -28.13 10.54
N ASN A 108 -25.22 -27.62 9.31
CA ASN A 108 -25.78 -28.33 8.16
C ASN A 108 -25.00 -29.62 7.84
N GLU A 109 -23.68 -29.62 7.97
CA GLU A 109 -22.86 -30.82 7.78
C GLU A 109 -23.15 -31.84 8.89
N PHE A 110 -23.23 -31.39 10.14
CA PHE A 110 -23.60 -32.24 11.27
C PHE A 110 -24.97 -32.89 11.06
N ASP A 111 -26.00 -32.12 10.73
CA ASP A 111 -27.36 -32.64 10.47
C ASP A 111 -27.38 -33.66 9.33
N LYS A 112 -26.63 -33.41 8.25
CA LYS A 112 -26.48 -34.37 7.14
C LYS A 112 -25.81 -35.66 7.58
N THR A 113 -24.75 -35.60 8.40
CA THR A 113 -24.06 -36.80 8.88
C THR A 113 -24.93 -37.65 9.80
N GLN A 114 -25.69 -37.03 10.72
CA GLN A 114 -26.61 -37.74 11.61
C GLN A 114 -27.76 -38.39 10.84
N ASN A 115 -28.37 -37.66 9.90
CA ASN A 115 -29.47 -38.19 9.08
C ASN A 115 -29.01 -39.26 8.08
N SER A 116 -27.74 -39.20 7.62
CA SER A 116 -27.14 -40.22 6.75
C SER A 116 -26.84 -41.53 7.49
N MET A 117 -26.34 -41.46 8.73
CA MET A 117 -26.07 -42.66 9.53
C MET A 117 -27.33 -43.42 9.95
N LEU A 118 -28.48 -42.74 10.08
CA LEU A 118 -29.75 -43.35 10.45
C LEU A 118 -30.57 -43.86 9.26
N GLY A 119 -30.18 -43.52 8.01
CA GLY A 119 -30.94 -43.83 6.79
C GLY A 119 -30.57 -45.12 6.04
N ASN A 120 -29.39 -45.70 6.29
CA ASN A 120 -28.91 -46.89 5.57
C ASN A 120 -28.79 -48.13 6.46
N ARG A 121 -29.89 -48.56 7.09
CA ARG A 121 -30.04 -49.99 7.43
C ARG A 121 -30.48 -50.73 6.19
N HIS A 122 -29.50 -51.25 5.45
CA HIS A 122 -29.70 -52.26 4.42
C HIS A 122 -30.56 -53.38 5.03
N ARG A 123 -31.81 -53.52 4.52
CA ARG A 123 -32.70 -54.65 4.78
C ARG A 123 -31.96 -55.92 4.38
N THR A 124 -31.42 -56.65 5.35
CA THR A 124 -31.02 -58.05 5.16
C THR A 124 -32.30 -58.85 5.01
N ASN A 125 -32.72 -59.09 3.77
CA ASN A 125 -33.83 -59.98 3.48
C ASN A 125 -33.31 -61.42 3.50
N SER A 126 -33.59 -62.12 4.59
CA SER A 126 -33.41 -63.56 4.71
C SER A 126 -34.20 -64.30 3.64
N LYS A 127 -33.53 -65.04 2.77
CA LYS A 127 -34.08 -66.27 2.17
C LYS A 127 -33.05 -67.37 2.28
N ASN A 128 -33.53 -68.47 2.82
CA ASN A 128 -32.85 -69.70 3.14
C ASN A 128 -32.84 -70.63 1.90
N GLU A 129 -31.94 -71.61 1.95
CA GLU A 129 -31.93 -72.92 1.26
C GLU A 129 -31.01 -73.15 0.03
N GLN A 130 -30.02 -74.02 0.30
CA GLN A 130 -29.55 -75.21 -0.43
C GLN A 130 -29.02 -75.04 -1.87
N ASP A 131 -27.74 -75.38 -2.14
CA ASP A 131 -27.34 -76.72 -2.62
C ASP A 131 -25.80 -76.82 -2.84
N VAL A 132 -25.36 -78.06 -3.08
CA VAL A 132 -24.04 -78.70 -3.07
C VAL A 132 -23.12 -78.41 -4.28
N ASP A 133 -21.79 -78.32 -4.07
CA ASP A 133 -20.68 -79.03 -4.79
C ASP A 133 -19.28 -78.36 -4.77
N LYS A 134 -18.23 -79.20 -4.76
CA LYS A 134 -16.75 -78.97 -4.71
C LYS A 134 -16.13 -78.96 -6.15
N PRO A 135 -14.79 -78.92 -6.43
CA PRO A 135 -13.55 -78.47 -5.72
C PRO A 135 -12.50 -77.68 -6.61
N ASN A 136 -11.32 -77.39 -6.03
CA ASN A 136 -9.97 -77.10 -6.62
C ASN A 136 -9.70 -75.75 -7.31
N SER A 137 -8.50 -75.15 -7.33
CA SER A 137 -7.17 -75.34 -6.72
C SER A 137 -6.37 -74.03 -6.94
N ASP A 138 -5.36 -73.78 -6.09
CA ASP A 138 -4.03 -73.18 -6.41
C ASP A 138 -3.51 -72.23 -5.31
N LYS A 139 -2.40 -72.66 -4.71
CA LYS A 139 -1.39 -71.84 -3.97
C LYS A 139 -0.26 -71.49 -4.99
N PRO A 140 0.75 -70.60 -4.72
CA PRO A 140 1.22 -70.09 -3.42
C PRO A 140 1.71 -68.61 -3.32
N GLU A 141 2.00 -68.22 -2.07
CA GLU A 141 3.12 -67.39 -1.55
C GLU A 141 3.23 -65.85 -1.81
N HIS A 142 3.24 -65.04 -0.73
CA HIS A 142 4.47 -64.55 -0.06
C HIS A 142 4.15 -63.71 1.19
N ASP A 143 4.90 -64.02 2.25
CA ASP A 143 5.36 -63.20 3.38
C ASP A 143 4.49 -62.78 4.58
N SER A 144 4.76 -63.54 5.66
CA SER A 144 5.44 -63.05 6.87
C SER A 144 4.66 -62.16 7.83
N ILE A 145 3.96 -62.88 8.70
CA ILE A 145 3.54 -62.50 10.05
C ILE A 145 4.75 -62.01 10.85
N ASN A 146 4.68 -60.79 11.42
CA ASN A 146 5.35 -60.47 12.67
C ASN A 146 4.35 -59.86 13.65
N SER A 147 3.58 -60.74 14.29
CA SER A 147 2.69 -60.42 15.40
C SER A 147 3.51 -60.27 16.67
N ASN A 148 3.93 -59.04 16.99
CA ASN A 148 4.25 -58.69 18.37
C ASN A 148 3.00 -58.08 19.04
N ASN A 149 2.19 -58.98 19.59
CA ASN A 149 1.19 -58.65 20.60
C ASN A 149 1.89 -58.12 21.86
N SER A 150 1.88 -56.80 22.05
CA SER A 150 1.93 -56.24 23.39
C SER A 150 0.51 -55.89 23.82
N SER A 151 0.01 -56.74 24.73
CA SER A 151 -1.24 -56.64 25.48
C SER A 151 -1.65 -55.19 25.74
N GLY A 152 -2.74 -54.78 25.08
CA GLY A 152 -3.33 -53.46 25.22
C GLY A 152 -3.82 -53.22 26.64
N LYS A 153 -3.07 -52.42 27.39
CA LYS A 153 -3.61 -51.70 28.54
C LYS A 153 -4.65 -50.72 27.97
N LYS A 154 -5.93 -51.10 28.05
CA LYS A 154 -7.06 -50.22 27.67
C LYS A 154 -6.91 -48.94 28.46
N ARG A 155 -6.35 -47.90 27.83
CA ARG A 155 -6.30 -46.57 28.41
C ARG A 155 -7.74 -46.13 28.56
N LYS A 156 -8.13 -45.81 29.80
CA LYS A 156 -9.44 -45.26 30.10
C LYS A 156 -9.48 -43.91 29.38
N PHE A 157 -10.26 -43.86 28.30
CA PHE A 157 -10.43 -42.64 27.51
C PHE A 157 -11.27 -41.69 28.36
N GLU A 158 -10.61 -40.77 29.04
CA GLU A 158 -11.28 -39.72 29.80
C GLU A 158 -11.55 -38.58 28.82
N PHE A 159 -12.79 -38.50 28.38
CA PHE A 159 -13.27 -37.46 27.48
C PHE A 159 -13.49 -36.20 28.31
N THR A 160 -12.51 -35.29 28.30
CA THR A 160 -12.58 -34.05 29.06
C THR A 160 -13.33 -32.98 28.28
N GLU A 161 -13.92 -32.01 28.98
CA GLU A 161 -14.63 -30.89 28.35
C GLU A 161 -13.70 -30.04 27.47
N GLU A 162 -12.42 -29.99 27.80
CA GLU A 162 -11.38 -29.31 27.04
C GLU A 162 -11.11 -30.01 25.70
N ASP A 163 -11.13 -31.34 25.67
CA ASP A 163 -10.98 -32.11 24.42
C ASP A 163 -12.14 -31.84 23.46
N ILE A 164 -13.38 -31.74 23.97
CA ILE A 164 -14.58 -31.41 23.19
C ILE A 164 -14.45 -30.05 22.52
N ARG A 165 -14.04 -29.04 23.30
CA ARG A 165 -13.83 -27.68 22.79
C ARG A 165 -12.73 -27.63 21.74
N SER A 166 -11.63 -28.35 21.97
CA SER A 166 -10.51 -28.41 21.02
C SER A 166 -10.89 -29.10 19.69
N VAL A 167 -11.79 -30.08 19.72
CA VAL A 167 -12.31 -30.73 18.52
C VAL A 167 -13.27 -29.80 17.78
N ALA A 168 -14.18 -29.13 18.51
CA ALA A 168 -15.10 -28.16 17.93
C ALA A 168 -14.35 -27.00 17.24
N GLU A 169 -13.32 -26.46 17.87
CA GLU A 169 -12.47 -25.41 17.30
C GLU A 169 -11.76 -25.87 16.02
N LYS A 170 -11.18 -27.08 16.02
CA LYS A 170 -10.53 -27.65 14.81
C LYS A 170 -11.51 -27.90 13.67
N ASP A 171 -12.72 -28.36 13.96
CA ASP A 171 -13.76 -28.55 12.95
C ASP A 171 -14.23 -27.20 12.38
N MET A 172 -14.35 -26.16 13.23
CA MET A 172 -14.64 -24.79 12.79
C MET A 172 -13.54 -24.22 11.90
N GLU A 173 -12.28 -24.40 12.28
CA GLU A 173 -11.14 -23.95 11.48
C GLU A 173 -11.14 -24.66 10.12
N ARG A 174 -11.31 -25.99 10.09
CA ARG A 174 -11.31 -26.77 8.86
C ARG A 174 -12.41 -26.34 7.89
N THR A 175 -13.63 -26.18 8.38
CA THR A 175 -14.77 -25.73 7.54
C THR A 175 -14.60 -24.30 7.07
N SER A 176 -14.09 -23.40 7.93
CA SER A 176 -13.78 -22.02 7.54
C SER A 176 -12.71 -21.96 6.44
N LEU A 177 -11.68 -22.82 6.50
CA LEU A 177 -10.65 -22.91 5.47
C LEU A 177 -11.22 -23.44 4.16
N GLN A 178 -12.09 -24.46 4.22
CA GLN A 178 -12.71 -25.03 3.03
C GLN A 178 -13.62 -24.01 2.33
N LEU A 179 -14.41 -23.25 3.09
CA LEU A 179 -15.23 -22.15 2.57
C LEU A 179 -14.39 -21.02 1.98
N LYS A 180 -13.26 -20.67 2.62
CA LYS A 180 -12.32 -19.67 2.09
C LYS A 180 -11.74 -20.10 0.75
N VAL A 181 -11.30 -21.35 0.62
CA VAL A 181 -10.76 -21.88 -0.65
C VAL A 181 -11.84 -21.85 -1.75
N GLU A 182 -13.06 -22.28 -1.46
CA GLU A 182 -14.17 -22.24 -2.42
C GLU A 182 -14.51 -20.80 -2.85
N LYS A 183 -14.55 -19.85 -1.89
CA LYS A 183 -14.78 -18.43 -2.16
C LYS A 183 -13.64 -17.80 -2.96
N GLU A 184 -12.39 -18.13 -2.65
CA GLU A 184 -11.22 -17.65 -3.39
C GLU A 184 -11.20 -18.20 -4.82
N GLU A 185 -11.56 -19.46 -5.02
CA GLU A 185 -11.71 -20.06 -6.35
C GLU A 185 -12.84 -19.41 -7.16
N ALA A 186 -13.95 -19.08 -6.51
CA ALA A 186 -15.04 -18.33 -7.13
C ALA A 186 -14.68 -16.86 -7.41
N ALA A 187 -13.85 -16.24 -6.56
CA ALA A 187 -13.44 -14.84 -6.67
C ALA A 187 -12.26 -14.61 -7.62
N LYS A 188 -11.51 -15.66 -7.98
CA LYS A 188 -10.44 -15.58 -9.00
C LYS A 188 -11.05 -15.07 -10.31
N PRO A 189 -10.69 -13.85 -10.78
CA PRO A 189 -11.26 -13.31 -12.00
C PRO A 189 -10.84 -14.18 -13.18
N LYS A 190 -11.82 -14.69 -13.95
CA LYS A 190 -11.59 -15.52 -15.15
C LYS A 190 -10.96 -14.75 -16.33
N ILE A 191 -10.58 -13.50 -16.13
CA ILE A 191 -10.05 -12.62 -17.18
C ILE A 191 -8.54 -12.49 -16.98
N ALA A 192 -7.77 -12.94 -17.96
CA ALA A 192 -6.32 -12.72 -18.03
C ALA A 192 -6.02 -11.26 -18.41
N SER A 193 -6.21 -10.33 -17.47
CA SER A 193 -5.95 -8.91 -17.72
C SER A 193 -4.83 -8.37 -16.83
N PHE A 194 -3.61 -8.44 -17.38
CA PHE A 194 -2.37 -7.92 -16.80
C PHE A 194 -2.39 -6.39 -16.57
N TRP A 195 -3.27 -5.66 -17.26
CA TRP A 195 -3.32 -4.20 -17.25
C TRP A 195 -4.22 -3.60 -16.17
N VAL A 196 -4.90 -4.41 -15.37
CA VAL A 196 -5.69 -3.91 -14.24
C VAL A 196 -4.74 -3.68 -13.06
N PRO A 197 -4.60 -2.45 -12.53
CA PRO A 197 -3.64 -2.15 -11.47
C PRO A 197 -3.75 -3.06 -10.23
N SER A 198 -4.96 -3.51 -9.91
CA SER A 198 -5.23 -4.45 -8.81
C SER A 198 -4.85 -5.91 -9.08
N LEU A 199 -4.54 -6.28 -10.33
CA LEU A 199 -4.16 -7.64 -10.74
C LEU A 199 -2.68 -7.74 -11.16
N THR A 200 -1.90 -6.67 -10.95
CA THR A 200 -0.46 -6.68 -11.23
C THR A 200 0.30 -7.42 -10.12
N PRO A 201 1.42 -8.12 -10.40
CA PRO A 201 2.22 -8.79 -9.38
C PRO A 201 2.81 -7.85 -8.32
N ALA A 202 2.89 -6.55 -8.63
CA ALA A 202 3.35 -5.50 -7.73
C ALA A 202 2.21 -4.85 -6.92
N ALA A 203 0.96 -5.32 -7.08
CA ALA A 203 -0.17 -4.82 -6.31
C ALA A 203 -0.03 -5.24 -4.84
N ASP A 204 0.20 -4.26 -3.96
CA ASP A 204 0.05 -4.47 -2.53
C ASP A 204 -1.41 -4.81 -2.22
N ASN A 205 -1.71 -6.09 -1.96
CA ASN A 205 -3.02 -6.54 -1.47
C ASN A 205 -3.27 -6.11 -0.01
N SER A 206 -2.45 -5.20 0.55
CA SER A 206 -2.63 -4.67 1.89
C SER A 206 -3.98 -3.96 1.95
N LEU A 207 -4.92 -4.55 2.70
CA LEU A 207 -6.32 -4.18 2.68
C LEU A 207 -6.56 -2.72 3.08
N LEU A 208 -5.72 -2.13 3.94
CA LEU A 208 -5.82 -0.73 4.34
C LEU A 208 -4.42 -0.17 4.70
N LYS A 209 -4.02 0.94 4.07
CA LYS A 209 -2.83 1.70 4.48
C LYS A 209 -3.22 2.65 5.61
N PRO A 210 -2.42 2.77 6.69
CA PRO A 210 -2.74 3.67 7.79
C PRO A 210 -2.69 5.13 7.31
N VAL A 211 -3.74 5.89 7.61
CA VAL A 211 -3.87 7.31 7.24
C VAL A 211 -2.83 8.14 8.00
N LYS A 212 -2.07 8.96 7.28
CA LYS A 212 -1.14 9.92 7.90
C LYS A 212 -1.94 11.06 8.52
N THR A 213 -1.93 11.16 9.85
CA THR A 213 -2.78 12.09 10.60
C THR A 213 -2.22 13.51 10.72
N GLN A 214 -0.97 13.71 10.34
CA GLN A 214 -0.27 14.99 10.51
C GLN A 214 -0.34 15.82 9.23
N VAL A 215 -0.54 17.13 9.41
CA VAL A 215 -0.40 18.12 8.34
C VAL A 215 1.09 18.25 8.02
N LEU A 216 1.42 18.31 6.74
CA LEU A 216 2.78 18.28 6.20
C LEU A 216 3.09 19.51 5.35
N CYS A 217 4.31 20.03 5.46
CA CYS A 217 4.82 21.03 4.53
C CYS A 217 5.55 20.35 3.37
N HIS A 218 5.18 20.68 2.14
CA HIS A 218 5.71 20.08 0.90
C HIS A 218 6.65 21.02 0.15
N ALA A 219 7.28 21.98 0.85
CA ALA A 219 8.20 22.93 0.22
C ALA A 219 9.52 22.27 -0.26
N ILE A 220 9.89 21.12 0.32
CA ILE A 220 11.05 20.28 -0.05
C ILE A 220 10.53 18.87 -0.35
N GLU A 221 11.30 18.09 -1.10
CA GLU A 221 11.06 16.67 -1.37
C GLU A 221 10.76 15.85 -0.10
N LYS A 222 11.44 16.15 1.01
CA LYS A 222 11.16 15.56 2.32
C LYS A 222 10.13 16.40 3.06
N ALA A 223 8.90 15.90 3.11
CA ALA A 223 7.83 16.56 3.83
C ALA A 223 8.03 16.46 5.36
N HIS A 224 7.81 17.55 6.08
CA HIS A 224 7.88 17.61 7.54
C HIS A 224 6.55 18.01 8.16
N SER A 225 6.35 17.69 9.44
CA SER A 225 5.14 18.02 10.19
C SER A 225 4.98 19.53 10.37
N LEU A 226 3.78 20.04 10.12
CA LEU A 226 3.44 21.45 10.21
C LEU A 226 2.26 21.67 11.16
N SER A 227 2.37 22.68 12.02
CA SER A 227 1.31 23.10 12.94
C SER A 227 1.08 24.60 12.86
N MET A 228 -0.16 25.05 13.07
CA MET A 228 -0.47 26.49 13.08
C MET A 228 0.29 27.25 14.17
N LYS A 229 0.61 26.59 15.29
CA LYS A 229 1.34 27.21 16.41
C LYS A 229 2.85 27.31 16.18
N SER A 230 3.39 26.50 15.27
CA SER A 230 4.82 26.50 14.95
C SER A 230 5.17 27.53 13.87
N LEU A 231 4.19 28.31 13.40
CA LEU A 231 4.43 29.36 12.42
C LEU A 231 5.11 30.55 13.10
N ILE A 232 6.21 30.99 12.50
CA ILE A 232 7.01 32.12 12.97
C ILE A 232 6.77 33.31 12.04
N ASP A 233 6.41 34.46 12.60
CA ASP A 233 6.23 35.69 11.83
C ASP A 233 7.58 36.25 11.38
N VAL A 234 7.73 36.51 10.08
CA VAL A 234 8.93 37.08 9.48
C VAL A 234 8.68 38.56 9.20
N LYS A 235 9.69 39.41 9.42
CA LYS A 235 9.66 40.83 9.05
C LYS A 235 10.90 41.16 8.26
N PHE A 236 10.70 41.53 6.99
CA PHE A 236 11.79 42.02 6.16
C PHE A 236 12.03 43.50 6.46
N GLN A 237 13.29 43.85 6.75
CA GLN A 237 13.75 45.23 6.88
C GLN A 237 14.89 45.45 5.89
N ASN A 238 14.88 46.59 5.20
CA ASN A 238 16.00 47.00 4.36
C ASN A 238 17.02 47.76 5.22
N GLU A 239 18.32 47.54 4.96
CA GLU A 239 19.48 48.08 5.69
C GLU A 239 19.61 49.63 5.72
N GLY A 240 18.61 50.38 5.26
CA GLY A 240 18.64 51.85 5.21
C GLY A 240 17.47 52.57 5.90
N ASN A 241 16.55 51.86 6.57
CA ASN A 241 15.31 52.46 7.08
C ASN A 241 15.16 52.34 8.61
N ASP A 242 16.17 52.77 9.36
CA ASP A 242 16.19 52.81 10.83
C ASP A 242 15.46 54.05 11.39
N LYS A 243 14.13 54.07 11.27
CA LYS A 243 13.28 55.07 11.95
C LYS A 243 12.13 54.47 12.76
N GLY A 244 12.22 53.19 13.14
CA GLY A 244 11.17 52.45 13.87
C GLY A 244 11.55 52.11 15.32
N LYS A 245 10.66 52.40 16.26
CA LYS A 245 10.79 52.23 17.73
C LYS A 245 10.85 50.77 18.26
N ASN A 246 11.15 49.77 17.42
CA ASN A 246 11.20 48.37 17.86
C ASN A 246 12.65 47.94 18.08
N LYS A 247 13.02 47.69 19.34
CA LYS A 247 14.31 47.10 19.70
C LYS A 247 14.38 45.65 19.21
N VAL A 248 14.84 45.45 17.98
CA VAL A 248 15.22 44.12 17.47
C VAL A 248 16.60 43.78 18.03
N LYS A 249 16.76 42.62 18.65
CA LYS A 249 18.07 42.18 19.14
C LYS A 249 18.88 41.69 17.94
N SER A 250 20.20 41.92 17.94
CA SER A 250 21.09 41.44 16.87
C SER A 250 21.04 39.92 16.64
N LYS A 251 20.64 39.14 17.66
CA LYS A 251 20.46 37.69 17.55
C LYS A 251 19.24 37.26 16.73
N ASP A 252 18.28 38.15 16.53
CA ASP A 252 17.01 37.89 15.83
C ASP A 252 17.05 38.40 14.37
N ILE A 253 18.20 38.95 13.93
CA ILE A 253 18.43 39.47 12.59
C ILE A 253 19.24 38.42 11.81
N VAL A 254 18.73 38.03 10.65
CA VAL A 254 19.44 37.17 9.70
C VAL A 254 19.66 37.98 8.44
N ASP A 255 20.92 38.26 8.13
CA ASP A 255 21.30 39.01 6.93
C ASP A 255 20.96 38.18 5.69
N MET A 256 20.08 38.72 4.86
CA MET A 256 19.59 38.04 3.66
C MET A 256 20.28 38.64 2.44
N THR A 257 21.25 37.93 1.88
CA THR A 257 21.85 38.36 0.61
C THR A 257 20.86 38.16 -0.55
N PRO A 258 20.94 38.98 -1.61
CA PRO A 258 20.10 38.84 -2.82
C PRO A 258 20.25 37.47 -3.51
N GLU A 259 21.28 36.70 -3.14
CA GLU A 259 21.58 35.36 -3.62
C GLU A 259 20.68 34.27 -3.00
N GLY A 260 19.77 34.63 -2.10
CA GLY A 260 18.70 33.75 -1.67
C GLY A 260 19.00 33.05 -0.35
N THR A 261 18.11 33.23 0.62
CA THR A 261 18.10 32.41 1.82
C THR A 261 17.31 31.14 1.55
N GLY A 262 18.03 30.04 1.42
CA GLY A 262 17.44 28.70 1.26
C GLY A 262 18.33 27.66 0.60
N PHE A 263 19.43 28.06 -0.04
CA PHE A 263 20.50 27.14 -0.42
C PHE A 263 21.84 27.81 -0.13
N ALA A 264 22.42 27.53 1.03
CA ALA A 264 23.86 27.65 1.23
C ALA A 264 24.57 26.55 0.41
N SER A 265 24.45 26.64 -0.91
CA SER A 265 25.23 25.85 -1.85
C SER A 265 25.67 26.77 -2.98
N SER A 266 26.55 27.71 -2.63
CA SER A 266 27.42 28.42 -3.57
C SER A 266 28.37 27.48 -4.35
N SER A 267 28.17 26.16 -4.30
CA SER A 267 29.01 25.14 -4.95
C SER A 267 28.27 24.20 -5.91
N THR A 268 26.94 24.09 -5.87
CA THR A 268 26.21 23.19 -6.78
C THR A 268 25.64 23.96 -7.96
N LYS A 269 26.28 23.81 -9.11
CA LYS A 269 25.72 24.16 -10.43
C LYS A 269 24.38 23.43 -10.57
N ALA A 270 23.26 24.14 -10.44
CA ALA A 270 21.96 23.57 -10.76
C ALA A 270 21.89 23.31 -12.27
N VAL A 271 21.80 22.04 -12.65
CA VAL A 271 21.60 21.60 -14.02
C VAL A 271 20.18 21.09 -14.09
N ALA A 272 19.34 21.74 -14.88
CA ALA A 272 18.04 21.19 -15.22
C ALA A 272 18.22 20.14 -16.33
N GLU A 273 17.59 18.99 -16.14
CA GLU A 273 17.47 17.95 -17.15
C GLU A 273 15.98 17.76 -17.46
N LYS A 274 15.57 18.15 -18.66
CA LYS A 274 14.19 17.92 -19.12
C LYS A 274 14.12 16.56 -19.81
N TYR A 275 13.38 15.62 -19.25
CA TYR A 275 13.10 14.34 -19.87
C TYR A 275 11.77 14.41 -20.62
N THR A 276 11.80 14.28 -21.94
CA THR A 276 10.58 14.01 -22.72
C THR A 276 10.51 12.50 -22.95
N LEU A 277 9.50 11.83 -22.39
CA LEU A 277 9.18 10.44 -22.74
C LEU A 277 8.74 10.42 -24.20
N ALA A 278 9.67 10.06 -25.10
CA ALA A 278 9.29 9.63 -26.43
C ALA A 278 8.72 8.21 -26.26
N PHE A 279 7.38 8.08 -26.31
CA PHE A 279 6.78 6.79 -26.56
C PHE A 279 7.25 6.32 -27.94
N GLN A 280 7.90 5.17 -27.96
CA GLN A 280 8.32 4.48 -29.18
C GLN A 280 7.30 3.39 -29.50
#